data_AF-A0A4Y2VQ12-F1
#
_entry.id   AF-A0A4Y2VQ12-F1
#
_cell.length_a   1.000
_cell.length_b   1.000
_cell.length_c   1.000
_cell.angle_alpha   90.00
_cell.angle_beta   90.00
_cell.angle_gamma   90.00
#
_symmetry.space_group_name_H-M   'P 1'
#
loop_
_entity.id
_entity.type
_entity.pdbx_description
1 polymer ?
#
loop_
_entity_poly.entity_id
_entity_poly.type
_entity_poly.pdbx_seq_one_letter_code
_entity_poly.pdbx_strand_id
1 'polypeptide(L)'
;MGFNTIRGIQINVNHCKAAHSGVFQVARDLELDFIAIQDPYLINDLTDLIQKVAFKTLKKKPKKFAKKFSFWNEDLRISRNKVNRLFKTYIKHKTEGSILEIIQSSGNAYRKERAIYKKLFLSTKRKAWESFCLNHNERFGFLFNLVFNRGSSENFIGVNPNNDPNNTIEDKINYLMDNFFPSPSSEDNLDYTPIIGHVEPLVLEDIEMVINALKGGKAPGLDRIDFRMWRAVFIHDKEFILGLINICFKLNYFPEHLRNAKVFFLLKDGKDSGLCTSYRPVCLLPTLGKIIERLFLLQLNKWLDLNNIIHHNQYGFREGKSCDLAIHDLIETIKIRMPSEHLALVSLDIKSAFDTMNWQVLFKTLKSYGFPAFFKNFIYFYLKNRRVFYTNDVLEISRPCSKG
;
A
#
# COMPACT_ATOMS: atom_id res chain seq x y z
N MET A 1 49.01 26.31 -17.43
CA MET A 1 47.58 26.64 -17.58
C MET A 1 46.93 26.41 -16.23
N GLY A 2 46.52 27.49 -15.56
CA GLY A 2 45.98 27.42 -14.20
C GLY A 2 44.61 26.75 -14.17
N PHE A 3 44.41 25.85 -13.22
CA PHE A 3 43.08 25.33 -12.90
C PHE A 3 42.26 26.51 -12.35
N ASN A 4 41.27 26.99 -13.12
CA ASN A 4 40.24 27.88 -12.58
C ASN A 4 39.48 27.10 -11.50
N THR A 5 39.72 27.45 -10.25
CA THR A 5 39.02 26.91 -9.09
C THR A 5 37.59 27.42 -9.12
N ILE A 6 36.66 26.60 -9.60
CA ILE A 6 35.23 26.89 -9.61
C ILE A 6 34.76 27.06 -8.16
N ARG A 7 34.19 28.21 -7.83
CA ARG A 7 33.69 28.54 -6.48
C ARG A 7 32.19 28.28 -6.43
N GLY A 8 31.80 27.20 -5.76
CA GLY A 8 30.39 26.85 -5.55
C GLY A 8 30.04 26.79 -4.07
N ILE A 9 28.80 27.11 -3.74
CA ILE A 9 28.21 26.88 -2.41
C ILE A 9 27.03 25.90 -2.57
N GLN A 10 27.04 24.84 -1.78
CA GLN A 10 25.91 23.93 -1.62
C GLN A 10 25.11 24.38 -0.40
N ILE A 11 23.82 24.65 -0.59
CA ILE A 11 22.94 25.09 0.49
C ILE A 11 21.84 24.07 0.69
N ASN A 12 21.81 23.55 1.91
CA ASN A 12 20.77 22.67 2.40
C ASN A 12 19.66 23.55 2.99
N VAL A 13 18.73 24.02 2.14
CA VAL A 13 17.68 24.94 2.60
C VAL A 13 16.53 24.15 3.20
N ASN A 14 16.67 23.82 4.48
CA ASN A 14 15.53 23.41 5.28
C ASN A 14 14.75 24.68 5.70
N HIS A 15 13.59 24.92 5.08
CA HIS A 15 12.43 25.65 5.64
C HIS A 15 12.25 27.18 5.53
N CYS A 16 12.75 27.93 4.52
CA CYS A 16 12.19 29.29 4.31
C CYS A 16 12.38 29.90 2.89
N LYS A 17 11.29 30.41 2.29
CA LYS A 17 11.33 31.23 1.04
C LYS A 17 12.19 32.50 1.18
N ALA A 18 12.25 33.10 2.37
CA ALA A 18 13.11 34.26 2.62
C ALA A 18 14.61 33.87 2.60
N ALA A 19 14.94 32.65 3.03
CA ALA A 19 16.30 32.13 2.97
C ALA A 19 16.75 31.94 1.51
N HIS A 20 15.86 31.52 0.60
CA HIS A 20 16.18 31.44 -0.84
C HIS A 20 16.62 32.80 -1.41
N SER A 21 15.93 33.89 -1.06
CA SER A 21 16.25 35.23 -1.57
C SER A 21 17.57 35.76 -1.02
N GLY A 22 17.87 35.53 0.27
CA GLY A 22 19.14 35.90 0.88
C GLY A 22 20.33 35.13 0.31
N VAL A 23 20.14 33.86 -0.04
CA VAL A 23 21.16 33.01 -0.67
C VAL A 23 21.61 33.55 -2.03
N PHE A 24 20.68 33.98 -2.87
CA PHE A 24 21.03 34.58 -4.16
C PHE A 24 21.78 35.91 -4.00
N GLN A 25 21.52 36.64 -2.91
CA GLN A 25 22.27 37.85 -2.59
C GLN A 25 23.70 37.52 -2.16
N VAL A 26 23.88 36.60 -1.22
CA VAL A 26 25.21 36.15 -0.75
C VAL A 26 26.04 35.55 -1.89
N ALA A 27 25.42 34.78 -2.78
CA ALA A 27 26.11 34.20 -3.92
C ALA A 27 26.57 35.25 -4.95
N ARG A 28 25.80 36.34 -5.12
CA ARG A 28 26.23 37.50 -5.90
C ARG A 28 27.38 38.24 -5.22
N ASP A 29 27.26 38.48 -3.91
CA ASP A 29 28.27 39.21 -3.14
C ASP A 29 29.61 38.46 -3.06
N LEU A 30 29.59 37.12 -3.17
CA LEU A 30 30.78 36.25 -3.15
C LEU A 30 31.29 35.82 -4.53
N GLU A 31 30.71 36.34 -5.63
CA GLU A 31 31.06 36.00 -7.02
C GLU A 31 31.14 34.48 -7.28
N LEU A 32 30.13 33.73 -6.82
CA LEU A 32 30.11 32.27 -6.99
C LEU A 32 29.68 31.88 -8.41
N ASP A 33 30.33 30.85 -8.96
CA ASP A 33 30.06 30.36 -10.32
C ASP A 33 28.74 29.57 -10.41
N PHE A 34 28.33 28.92 -9.32
CA PHE A 34 27.06 28.20 -9.25
C PHE A 34 26.56 28.04 -7.81
N ILE A 35 25.23 27.96 -7.66
CA ILE A 35 24.54 27.67 -6.40
C ILE A 35 23.88 26.31 -6.54
N ALA A 36 24.28 25.34 -5.73
CA ALA A 36 23.58 24.06 -5.63
C ALA A 36 22.54 24.17 -4.51
N ILE A 37 21.29 24.46 -4.89
CA ILE A 37 20.15 24.44 -3.96
C ILE A 37 19.70 23.00 -3.84
N GLN A 38 19.87 22.42 -2.65
CA GLN A 38 19.17 21.21 -2.31
C GLN A 38 17.74 21.64 -1.95
N ASP A 39 16.86 21.66 -2.95
CA ASP A 39 15.44 21.97 -2.75
C ASP A 39 14.72 20.67 -2.38
N PRO A 40 14.45 20.40 -1.08
CA PRO A 40 13.70 19.21 -0.70
C PRO A 40 12.25 19.25 -1.24
N TYR A 41 11.78 20.42 -1.71
CA TYR A 41 10.43 20.64 -2.19
C TYR A 41 10.26 20.48 -3.69
N LEU A 42 11.32 20.40 -4.52
CA LEU A 42 11.15 20.24 -5.98
C LEU A 42 10.23 19.06 -6.33
N ILE A 43 10.44 17.91 -5.67
CA ILE A 43 9.60 16.73 -5.87
C ILE A 43 8.22 16.93 -5.26
N ASN A 44 8.08 17.64 -4.14
CA ASN A 44 6.77 17.97 -3.57
C ASN A 44 5.95 18.84 -4.50
N ASP A 45 6.51 19.95 -4.94
CA ASP A 45 5.87 20.92 -5.81
C ASP A 45 5.47 20.25 -7.13
N LEU A 46 6.34 19.38 -7.66
CA LEU A 46 6.02 18.55 -8.83
C LEU A 46 4.85 17.59 -8.54
N THR A 47 4.89 16.85 -7.43
CA THR A 47 3.80 15.92 -7.08
C THR A 47 2.48 16.64 -6.85
N ASP A 48 2.49 17.80 -6.18
CA ASP A 48 1.32 18.64 -5.94
C ASP A 48 0.75 19.21 -7.23
N LEU A 49 1.61 19.66 -8.14
CA LEU A 49 1.21 20.13 -9.46
C LEU A 49 0.54 19.00 -10.25
N ILE A 50 1.15 17.82 -10.31
CA ILE A 50 0.61 16.66 -11.02
C ILE A 50 -0.73 16.24 -10.41
N GLN A 51 -0.84 16.18 -9.08
CA GLN A 51 -2.10 15.88 -8.41
C GLN A 51 -3.18 16.89 -8.79
N LYS A 52 -2.90 18.19 -8.69
CA LYS A 52 -3.86 19.26 -9.03
C LYS A 52 -4.34 19.13 -10.48
N VAL A 53 -3.42 18.95 -11.42
CA VAL A 53 -3.75 18.80 -12.86
C VAL A 53 -4.55 17.53 -13.11
N ALA A 54 -4.11 16.39 -12.56
CA ALA A 54 -4.75 15.11 -12.78
C ALA A 54 -6.16 15.04 -12.16
N PHE A 55 -6.35 15.51 -10.92
CA PHE A 55 -7.67 15.50 -10.28
C PHE A 55 -8.65 16.50 -10.91
N LYS A 56 -8.14 17.55 -11.58
CA LYS A 56 -8.96 18.47 -12.39
C LYS A 56 -9.36 17.83 -13.73
N THR A 57 -8.48 17.05 -14.34
CA THR A 57 -8.65 16.51 -15.70
C THR A 57 -9.40 15.18 -15.72
N LEU A 58 -9.16 14.32 -14.73
CA LEU A 58 -9.82 13.03 -14.63
C LEU A 58 -11.29 13.22 -14.27
N LYS A 59 -12.19 12.83 -15.17
CA LYS A 59 -13.63 12.77 -14.89
C LYS A 59 -13.82 11.87 -13.66
N LYS A 60 -14.27 12.44 -12.55
CA LYS A 60 -14.70 11.65 -11.38
C LYS A 60 -15.74 10.65 -11.89
N LYS A 61 -15.50 9.35 -11.67
CA LYS A 61 -16.54 8.36 -11.92
C LYS A 61 -17.78 8.85 -11.15
N PRO A 62 -18.95 9.01 -11.81
CA PRO A 62 -20.16 9.33 -11.07
C PRO A 62 -20.28 8.27 -9.98
N LYS A 63 -20.54 8.70 -8.73
CA LYS A 63 -20.92 7.77 -7.67
C LYS A 63 -22.20 7.10 -8.16
N LYS A 64 -22.07 5.94 -8.81
CA LYS A 64 -23.20 5.05 -9.05
C LYS A 64 -23.63 4.64 -7.66
N PHE A 65 -24.62 5.32 -7.10
CA PHE A 65 -25.40 4.72 -6.03
C PHE A 65 -25.92 3.43 -6.63
N ALA A 66 -25.31 2.30 -6.27
CA ALA A 66 -25.82 1.00 -6.65
C ALA A 66 -27.31 1.04 -6.27
N LYS A 67 -28.21 0.76 -7.22
CA LYS A 67 -29.62 0.52 -6.90
C LYS A 67 -29.63 -0.67 -5.95
N LYS A 68 -29.54 -0.40 -4.64
CA LYS A 68 -29.59 -1.42 -3.62
C LYS A 68 -30.95 -2.08 -3.76
N PHE A 69 -30.96 -3.40 -3.83
CA PHE A 69 -32.20 -4.17 -3.80
C PHE A 69 -33.03 -3.71 -2.60
N SER A 70 -34.23 -3.21 -2.87
CA SER A 70 -35.21 -2.84 -1.85
C SER A 70 -36.54 -3.45 -2.22
N PHE A 71 -37.18 -4.07 -1.23
CA PHE A 71 -38.51 -4.65 -1.36
C PHE A 71 -39.52 -4.00 -0.41
N TRP A 72 -39.07 -3.00 0.37
CA TRP A 72 -39.92 -2.31 1.32
C TRP A 72 -40.83 -1.32 0.60
N ASN A 73 -42.13 -1.36 0.90
CA ASN A 73 -43.14 -0.48 0.32
C ASN A 73 -44.15 -0.02 1.39
N GLU A 74 -45.05 0.89 1.01
CA GLU A 74 -46.06 1.43 1.92
C GLU A 74 -47.06 0.38 2.40
N ASP A 75 -47.44 -0.60 1.57
CA ASP A 75 -48.34 -1.69 1.98
C ASP A 75 -47.77 -2.52 3.14
N LEU A 76 -46.48 -2.86 3.07
CA LEU A 76 -45.76 -3.52 4.16
C LEU A 76 -45.66 -2.65 5.41
N ARG A 77 -45.45 -1.34 5.23
CA ARG A 77 -45.41 -0.37 6.33
C ARG A 77 -46.75 -0.32 7.08
N ILE A 78 -47.84 -0.17 6.34
CA ILE A 78 -49.21 -0.12 6.88
C ILE A 78 -49.55 -1.44 7.59
N SER A 79 -49.29 -2.58 6.94
CA SER A 79 -49.56 -3.89 7.53
C SER A 79 -48.73 -4.16 8.79
N ARG A 80 -47.43 -3.81 8.80
CA ARG A 80 -46.57 -3.90 10.00
C ARG A 80 -47.11 -3.02 11.14
N ASN A 81 -47.49 -1.78 10.85
CA ASN A 81 -48.01 -0.87 11.86
C ASN A 81 -49.32 -1.40 12.48
N LYS A 82 -50.20 -2.01 11.67
CA LYS A 82 -51.41 -2.68 12.15
C LYS A 82 -51.10 -3.86 13.07
N VAL A 83 -50.15 -4.72 12.69
CA VAL A 83 -49.68 -5.84 13.54
C VAL A 83 -49.10 -5.33 14.86
N ASN A 84 -48.26 -4.30 14.82
CA ASN A 84 -47.66 -3.71 16.00
C ASN A 84 -48.71 -3.10 16.95
N ARG A 85 -49.75 -2.45 16.40
CA ARG A 85 -50.87 -1.92 17.18
C ARG A 85 -51.58 -3.05 17.93
N LEU A 86 -51.98 -4.11 17.22
CA LEU A 86 -52.69 -5.25 17.81
C LEU A 86 -51.83 -6.02 18.81
N PHE A 87 -50.52 -6.13 18.57
CA PHE A 87 -49.59 -6.72 19.52
C PHE A 87 -49.53 -5.93 20.83
N LYS A 88 -49.44 -4.60 20.76
CA LYS A 88 -49.47 -3.73 21.95
C LYS A 88 -50.77 -3.88 22.72
N THR A 89 -51.92 -3.95 22.04
CA THR A 89 -53.22 -4.19 22.66
C THR A 89 -53.29 -5.56 23.36
N TYR A 90 -52.83 -6.62 22.70
CA TYR A 90 -52.78 -7.96 23.27
C TYR A 90 -51.89 -8.03 24.53
N ILE A 91 -50.69 -7.44 24.47
CA ILE A 91 -49.77 -7.39 25.61
C ILE A 91 -50.38 -6.59 26.76
N LYS A 92 -51.01 -5.44 26.48
CA LYS A 92 -51.70 -4.63 27.49
C LYS A 92 -52.75 -5.45 28.24
N HIS A 93 -53.67 -6.12 27.53
CA HIS A 93 -54.70 -6.96 28.16
C HIS A 93 -54.12 -8.13 28.96
N LYS A 94 -52.99 -8.69 28.51
CA LYS A 94 -52.29 -9.76 29.22
C LYS A 94 -51.63 -9.27 30.52
N THR A 95 -51.07 -8.07 30.51
CA THR A 95 -50.40 -7.47 31.68
C THR A 95 -51.38 -6.90 32.70
N GLU A 96 -52.52 -6.36 32.25
CA GLU A 96 -53.57 -5.79 33.11
C GLU A 96 -54.51 -6.85 33.71
N GLY A 97 -54.31 -8.14 33.41
CA GLY A 97 -55.15 -9.22 33.96
C GLY A 97 -56.61 -9.15 33.50
N SER A 98 -56.86 -8.69 32.26
CA SER A 98 -58.21 -8.63 31.69
C SER A 98 -58.87 -10.02 31.62
N ILE A 99 -60.21 -10.07 31.55
CA ILE A 99 -60.98 -11.32 31.41
C ILE A 99 -60.45 -12.18 30.25
N LEU A 100 -60.38 -13.49 30.45
CA LEU A 100 -59.74 -14.46 29.56
C LEU A 100 -60.23 -14.36 28.10
N GLU A 101 -61.52 -14.09 27.88
CA GLU A 101 -62.10 -13.91 26.54
C GLU A 101 -61.53 -12.69 25.79
N ILE A 102 -61.23 -11.59 26.49
CA ILE A 102 -60.63 -10.38 25.90
C ILE A 102 -59.17 -10.65 25.52
N ILE A 103 -58.44 -11.40 26.34
CA ILE A 103 -57.07 -11.82 26.04
C ILE A 103 -57.05 -12.76 24.82
N GLN A 104 -57.98 -13.72 24.76
CA GLN A 104 -58.07 -14.67 23.65
C GLN A 104 -58.48 -13.98 22.34
N SER A 105 -59.49 -13.10 22.37
CA SER A 105 -59.95 -12.37 21.18
C SER A 105 -58.89 -11.41 20.64
N SER A 106 -58.24 -10.61 21.49
CA SER A 106 -57.13 -9.73 21.08
C SER A 106 -55.91 -10.51 20.57
N GLY A 107 -55.60 -11.65 21.20
CA GLY A 107 -54.54 -12.56 20.75
C GLY A 107 -54.83 -13.22 19.40
N ASN A 108 -56.09 -13.62 19.15
CA ASN A 108 -56.53 -14.17 17.87
C ASN A 108 -56.46 -13.11 16.76
N ALA A 109 -56.89 -11.88 17.04
CA ALA A 109 -56.80 -10.76 16.10
C ALA A 109 -55.34 -10.44 15.72
N TYR A 110 -54.43 -10.37 16.70
CA TYR A 110 -52.99 -10.21 16.45
C TYR A 110 -52.42 -11.35 15.59
N ARG A 111 -52.68 -12.62 15.96
CA ARG A 111 -52.14 -13.78 15.23
C ARG A 111 -52.63 -13.83 13.79
N LYS A 112 -53.90 -13.49 13.54
CA LYS A 112 -54.49 -13.40 12.19
C LYS A 112 -53.80 -12.34 11.34
N GLU A 113 -53.67 -11.11 11.84
CA GLU A 113 -53.02 -10.02 11.10
C GLU A 113 -51.52 -10.25 10.91
N ARG A 114 -50.84 -10.88 11.87
CA ARG A 114 -49.44 -11.30 11.72
C ARG A 114 -49.26 -12.33 10.60
N ALA A 115 -50.19 -13.28 10.46
CA ALA A 115 -50.16 -14.25 9.37
C ALA A 115 -50.33 -13.56 8.00
N ILE A 116 -51.26 -12.60 7.91
CA ILE A 116 -51.48 -11.77 6.71
C ILE A 116 -50.21 -10.97 6.36
N TYR A 117 -49.63 -10.27 7.34
CA TYR A 117 -48.37 -9.53 7.16
C TYR A 117 -47.24 -10.45 6.70
N LYS A 118 -47.07 -11.63 7.31
CA LYS A 118 -46.03 -12.59 6.92
C LYS A 118 -46.19 -13.06 5.47
N LYS A 119 -47.43 -13.33 5.04
CA LYS A 119 -47.74 -13.69 3.65
C LYS A 119 -47.41 -12.54 2.69
N LEU A 120 -47.83 -11.33 3.02
CA LEU A 120 -47.55 -10.12 2.23
C LEU A 120 -46.04 -9.82 2.15
N PHE A 121 -45.32 -9.99 3.26
CA PHE A 121 -43.87 -9.80 3.33
C PHE A 121 -43.13 -10.76 2.40
N LEU A 122 -43.47 -12.05 2.45
CA LEU A 122 -42.83 -13.06 1.61
C LEU A 122 -43.17 -12.86 0.12
N SER A 123 -44.42 -12.54 -0.21
CA SER A 123 -44.83 -12.30 -1.61
C SER A 123 -44.20 -11.03 -2.18
N THR A 124 -44.16 -9.94 -1.41
CA THR A 124 -43.54 -8.67 -1.82
C THR A 124 -42.03 -8.83 -2.00
N LYS A 125 -41.36 -9.51 -1.07
CA LYS A 125 -39.93 -9.82 -1.17
C LYS A 125 -39.61 -10.64 -2.42
N ARG A 126 -40.42 -11.67 -2.72
CA ARG A 126 -40.25 -12.50 -3.92
C ARG A 126 -40.46 -11.71 -5.20
N LYS A 127 -41.58 -10.97 -5.32
CA LYS A 127 -41.88 -10.15 -6.52
C LYS A 127 -40.83 -9.07 -6.77
N ALA A 128 -40.38 -8.40 -5.71
CA ALA A 128 -39.31 -7.42 -5.82
C ALA A 128 -38.00 -8.07 -6.29
N TRP A 129 -37.69 -9.27 -5.81
CA TRP A 129 -36.49 -10.02 -6.22
C TRP A 129 -36.57 -10.47 -7.68
N GLU A 130 -37.71 -11.01 -8.11
CA GLU A 130 -37.96 -11.40 -9.52
C GLU A 130 -37.80 -10.19 -10.44
N SER A 131 -38.43 -9.06 -10.09
CA SER A 131 -38.30 -7.80 -10.85
C SER A 131 -36.86 -7.29 -10.88
N PHE A 132 -36.14 -7.39 -9.76
CA PHE A 132 -34.73 -7.01 -9.70
C PHE A 132 -33.88 -7.87 -10.62
N CYS A 133 -34.03 -9.20 -10.59
CA CYS A 133 -33.29 -10.14 -11.43
C CYS A 133 -33.57 -9.95 -12.92
N LEU A 134 -34.85 -9.76 -13.31
CA LEU A 134 -35.24 -9.54 -14.72
C LEU A 134 -34.66 -8.25 -15.31
N ASN A 135 -34.45 -7.23 -14.47
CA ASN A 135 -33.92 -5.93 -14.90
C ASN A 135 -32.41 -5.77 -14.64
N HIS A 136 -31.71 -6.82 -14.16
CA HIS A 136 -30.30 -6.76 -13.81
C HIS A 136 -29.39 -7.06 -15.01
N ASN A 137 -28.84 -6.03 -15.64
CA ASN A 137 -27.96 -6.18 -16.82
C ASN A 137 -26.45 -6.23 -16.50
N GLU A 138 -26.05 -6.28 -15.23
CA GLU A 138 -24.61 -6.33 -14.86
C GLU A 138 -24.10 -7.78 -14.72
N ARG A 139 -23.33 -8.28 -15.70
CA ARG A 139 -22.74 -9.64 -15.70
C ARG A 139 -21.86 -9.96 -14.50
N PHE A 140 -21.11 -8.97 -14.01
CA PHE A 140 -20.16 -9.11 -12.89
C PHE A 140 -20.46 -8.11 -11.76
N GLY A 141 -21.74 -7.82 -11.54
CA GLY A 141 -22.21 -6.82 -10.57
C GLY A 141 -22.45 -7.38 -9.17
N PHE A 142 -23.35 -6.73 -8.43
CA PHE A 142 -23.74 -7.10 -7.07
C PHE A 142 -24.16 -8.58 -6.95
N LEU A 143 -24.94 -9.11 -7.90
CA LEU A 143 -25.39 -10.51 -7.85
C LEU A 143 -24.24 -11.51 -7.97
N PHE A 144 -23.28 -11.25 -8.86
CA PHE A 144 -22.07 -12.07 -8.97
C PHE A 144 -21.29 -12.04 -7.64
N ASN A 145 -21.11 -10.85 -7.06
CA ASN A 145 -20.41 -10.71 -5.79
C ASN A 145 -21.15 -11.34 -4.61
N LEU A 146 -22.48 -11.32 -4.60
CA LEU A 146 -23.31 -11.96 -3.58
C LEU A 146 -23.24 -13.49 -3.68
N VAL A 147 -23.44 -14.04 -4.88
CA VAL A 147 -23.47 -15.50 -5.12
C VAL A 147 -22.12 -16.13 -4.87
N PHE A 148 -21.03 -15.47 -5.29
CA PHE A 148 -19.68 -15.94 -5.07
C PHE A 148 -19.06 -15.42 -3.76
N ASN A 149 -19.85 -14.80 -2.88
CA ASN A 149 -19.40 -14.25 -1.60
C ASN A 149 -18.18 -13.30 -1.70
N ARG A 150 -18.04 -12.62 -2.85
CA ARG A 150 -16.99 -11.64 -3.13
C ARG A 150 -17.36 -10.21 -2.69
N GLY A 151 -18.59 -9.99 -2.24
CA GLY A 151 -19.13 -8.67 -1.89
C GLY A 151 -19.16 -8.33 -0.39
N SER A 152 -18.80 -9.28 0.47
CA SER A 152 -18.92 -9.19 1.94
C SER A 152 -17.58 -8.97 2.65
N SER A 153 -16.50 -8.68 1.93
CA SER A 153 -15.30 -8.12 2.54
C SER A 153 -15.40 -6.59 2.52
N GLU A 154 -16.20 -6.01 3.43
CA GLU A 154 -15.62 -4.84 4.08
C GLU A 154 -14.25 -5.31 4.61
N ASN A 155 -13.19 -4.53 4.40
CA ASN A 155 -11.84 -4.82 4.91
C ASN A 155 -11.85 -4.74 6.44
N PHE A 156 -12.67 -5.56 7.09
CA PHE A 156 -12.84 -5.61 8.52
C PHE A 156 -11.60 -6.27 9.07
N ILE A 157 -10.76 -5.45 9.70
CA ILE A 157 -9.62 -5.94 10.44
C ILE A 157 -10.18 -6.60 11.69
N GLY A 158 -10.13 -7.93 11.69
CA GLY A 158 -10.70 -8.80 12.72
C GLY A 158 -9.81 -8.97 13.95
N VAL A 159 -8.63 -8.34 13.99
CA VAL A 159 -7.70 -8.47 15.11
C VAL A 159 -8.39 -8.04 16.40
N ASN A 160 -8.18 -8.79 17.47
CA ASN A 160 -8.82 -8.51 18.76
C ASN A 160 -7.78 -8.44 19.87
N PRO A 161 -7.13 -7.29 20.08
CA PRO A 161 -6.16 -7.15 21.16
C PRO A 161 -6.82 -7.44 22.51
N ASN A 162 -6.16 -8.26 23.34
CA ASN A 162 -6.61 -8.63 24.68
C ASN A 162 -8.00 -9.32 24.77
N ASN A 163 -8.52 -9.83 23.65
CA ASN A 163 -9.87 -10.40 23.56
C ASN A 163 -11.00 -9.44 24.00
N ASP A 164 -10.77 -8.13 23.96
CA ASP A 164 -11.78 -7.14 24.34
C ASP A 164 -12.78 -6.87 23.19
N PRO A 165 -14.07 -7.23 23.33
CA PRO A 165 -15.06 -7.00 22.28
C PRO A 165 -15.31 -5.51 21.97
N ASN A 166 -14.85 -4.58 22.83
CA ASN A 166 -15.08 -3.14 22.69
C ASN A 166 -13.97 -2.38 21.95
N ASN A 167 -12.93 -3.07 21.47
CA ASN A 167 -11.83 -2.43 20.74
C ASN A 167 -12.33 -1.63 19.52
N THR A 168 -11.99 -0.36 19.47
CA THR A 168 -12.29 0.50 18.32
C THR A 168 -11.45 0.08 17.10
N ILE A 169 -11.80 0.60 15.91
CA ILE A 169 -10.97 0.40 14.72
C ILE A 169 -9.58 0.98 14.95
N GLU A 170 -9.48 2.13 15.61
CA GLU A 170 -8.21 2.77 15.94
C GLU A 170 -7.33 1.88 16.83
N ASP A 171 -7.89 1.27 17.88
CA ASP A 171 -7.16 0.36 18.77
C ASP A 171 -6.60 -0.85 18.00
N LYS A 172 -7.42 -1.42 17.12
CA LYS A 172 -7.04 -2.55 16.26
C LYS A 172 -5.92 -2.18 15.28
N ILE A 173 -6.00 -1.01 14.65
CA ILE A 173 -4.94 -0.54 13.75
C ILE A 173 -3.67 -0.24 14.53
N ASN A 174 -3.74 0.46 15.65
CA ASN A 174 -2.58 0.73 16.50
C ASN A 174 -1.90 -0.57 16.90
N TYR A 175 -2.66 -1.59 17.32
CA TYR A 175 -2.11 -2.90 17.65
C TYR A 175 -1.37 -3.56 16.48
N LEU A 176 -1.92 -3.53 15.26
CA LEU A 176 -1.21 -4.05 14.08
C LEU A 176 0.04 -3.20 13.76
N MET A 177 -0.08 -1.88 13.80
CA MET A 177 1.01 -0.95 13.51
C MET A 177 2.16 -1.13 14.49
N ASP A 178 1.89 -1.28 15.78
CA ASP A 178 2.91 -1.48 16.81
C ASP A 178 3.58 -2.85 16.69
N ASN A 179 2.85 -3.88 16.23
CA ASN A 179 3.42 -5.22 16.02
C ASN A 179 4.31 -5.30 14.78
N PHE A 180 3.90 -4.71 13.66
CA PHE A 180 4.65 -4.75 12.40
C PHE A 180 5.70 -3.64 12.27
N PHE A 181 5.49 -2.49 12.90
CA PHE A 181 6.37 -1.32 12.84
C PHE A 181 6.69 -0.82 14.26
N PRO A 182 7.42 -1.62 15.06
CA PRO A 182 7.77 -1.26 16.42
C PRO A 182 8.65 0.00 16.45
N SER A 183 8.59 0.73 17.56
CA SER A 183 9.44 1.91 17.78
C SER A 183 10.94 1.56 17.68
N PRO A 184 11.77 2.47 17.14
CA PRO A 184 13.21 2.26 17.06
C PRO A 184 13.84 2.05 18.43
N SER A 185 14.75 1.08 18.54
CA SER A 185 15.64 0.98 19.71
C SER A 185 16.92 1.77 19.49
N SER A 186 17.68 2.03 20.56
CA SER A 186 19.00 2.69 20.46
C SER A 186 20.00 1.91 19.60
N GLU A 187 19.82 0.60 19.48
CA GLU A 187 20.64 -0.29 18.63
C GLU A 187 20.37 -0.13 17.13
N ASP A 188 19.24 0.50 16.76
CA ASP A 188 18.84 0.68 15.36
C ASP A 188 19.55 1.87 14.68
N ASN A 189 20.35 2.64 15.43
CA ASN A 189 21.07 3.78 14.88
C ASN A 189 22.24 3.33 13.99
N LEU A 190 22.11 3.57 12.69
CA LEU A 190 23.16 3.30 11.71
C LEU A 190 24.21 4.43 11.71
N ASP A 191 25.43 4.11 12.15
CA ASP A 191 26.60 4.98 12.01
C ASP A 191 27.15 4.89 10.57
N TYR A 192 26.63 5.74 9.69
CA TYR A 192 27.06 5.86 8.31
C TYR A 192 27.03 7.32 7.86
N THR A 193 28.18 7.81 7.39
CA THR A 193 28.30 9.16 6.81
C THR A 193 28.46 9.03 5.28
N PRO A 194 27.48 9.50 4.49
CA PRO A 194 27.53 9.36 3.04
C PRO A 194 28.59 10.28 2.43
N ILE A 195 29.45 9.72 1.56
CA ILE A 195 30.38 10.46 0.71
C ILE A 195 29.94 10.26 -0.73
N ILE A 196 29.75 11.34 -1.50
CA ILE A 196 29.30 11.24 -2.89
C ILE A 196 30.30 10.39 -3.68
N GLY A 197 29.82 9.24 -4.15
CA GLY A 197 30.50 8.35 -5.06
C GLY A 197 30.09 8.62 -6.50
N HIS A 198 31.00 8.30 -7.42
CA HIS A 198 30.77 8.42 -8.85
C HIS A 198 29.66 7.48 -9.34
N VAL A 199 28.87 7.94 -10.32
CA VAL A 199 27.91 7.15 -11.09
C VAL A 199 27.80 7.74 -12.49
N GLU A 200 27.68 6.87 -13.49
CA GLU A 200 27.40 7.31 -14.86
C GLU A 200 25.98 7.87 -14.94
N PRO A 201 25.78 9.00 -15.65
CA PRO A 201 24.44 9.54 -15.86
C PRO A 201 23.61 8.55 -16.68
N LEU A 202 22.33 8.47 -16.35
CA LEU A 202 21.35 7.76 -17.15
C LEU A 202 21.11 8.50 -18.46
N VAL A 203 20.69 7.75 -19.47
CA VAL A 203 20.23 8.28 -20.77
C VAL A 203 18.72 8.12 -20.90
N LEU A 204 18.12 8.72 -21.93
CA LEU A 204 16.67 8.63 -22.16
C LEU A 204 16.20 7.19 -22.33
N GLU A 205 17.00 6.37 -23.02
CA GLU A 205 16.70 4.97 -23.33
C GLU A 205 16.50 4.15 -22.06
N ASP A 206 17.29 4.42 -21.01
CA ASP A 206 17.14 3.76 -19.70
C ASP A 206 15.76 4.02 -19.10
N ILE A 207 15.31 5.27 -19.17
CA ILE A 207 14.02 5.70 -18.62
C ILE A 207 12.87 5.18 -19.49
N GLU A 208 12.99 5.25 -20.81
CA GLU A 208 11.99 4.73 -21.74
C GLU A 208 11.76 3.23 -21.53
N MET A 209 12.83 2.46 -21.39
CA MET A 209 12.75 1.02 -21.09
C MET A 209 11.95 0.78 -19.81
N VAL A 210 12.25 1.49 -18.73
CA VAL A 210 11.55 1.33 -17.45
C VAL A 210 10.09 1.74 -17.56
N ILE A 211 9.79 2.91 -18.13
CA ILE A 211 8.43 3.47 -18.22
C ILE A 211 7.53 2.63 -19.11
N ASN A 212 8.05 2.10 -20.22
CA ASN A 212 7.31 1.24 -21.14
C ASN A 212 6.99 -0.12 -20.50
N ALA A 213 7.88 -0.65 -19.66
CA ALA A 213 7.66 -1.88 -18.91
C ALA A 213 6.66 -1.74 -17.72
N LEU A 214 6.26 -0.51 -17.35
CA LEU A 214 5.28 -0.31 -16.28
C LEU A 214 3.88 -0.77 -16.71
N LYS A 215 3.32 -1.72 -15.95
CA LYS A 215 1.92 -2.14 -16.12
C LYS A 215 1.00 -1.10 -15.49
N GLY A 216 0.03 -0.60 -16.26
CA GLY A 216 -1.02 0.29 -15.75
C GLY A 216 -1.92 -0.40 -14.71
N GLY A 217 -2.67 0.41 -13.94
CA GLY A 217 -3.66 -0.09 -12.97
C GLY A 217 -3.08 -0.57 -11.63
N LYS A 218 -1.82 -0.26 -11.33
CA LYS A 218 -1.24 -0.48 -10.00
C LYS A 218 -1.69 0.61 -9.03
N ALA A 219 -1.88 0.24 -7.77
CA ALA A 219 -2.29 1.17 -6.73
C ALA A 219 -1.17 2.20 -6.43
N PRO A 220 -1.50 3.50 -6.34
CA PRO A 220 -0.54 4.54 -6.02
C PRO A 220 -0.18 4.54 -4.53
N GLY A 221 0.86 5.32 -4.17
CA GLY A 221 1.24 5.57 -2.79
C GLY A 221 0.37 6.65 -2.13
N LEU A 222 0.93 7.33 -1.12
CA LEU A 222 0.27 8.45 -0.43
C LEU A 222 -0.01 9.64 -1.36
N ASP A 223 0.83 9.82 -2.38
CA ASP A 223 0.73 10.84 -3.43
C ASP A 223 -0.49 10.66 -4.36
N ARG A 224 -1.10 9.47 -4.36
CA ARG A 224 -2.22 9.12 -5.26
C ARG A 224 -1.88 9.26 -6.76
N ILE A 225 -0.59 9.30 -7.11
CA ILE A 225 -0.12 9.36 -8.49
C ILE A 225 0.21 7.93 -8.95
N ASP A 226 -0.38 7.49 -10.05
CA ASP A 226 -0.12 6.16 -10.61
C ASP A 226 0.86 6.21 -11.79
N PHE A 227 1.27 5.03 -12.29
CA PHE A 227 2.19 4.94 -13.43
C PHE A 227 1.64 5.54 -14.73
N ARG A 228 0.32 5.65 -14.90
CA ARG A 228 -0.28 6.26 -16.11
C ARG A 228 -0.09 7.77 -16.08
N MET A 229 -0.22 8.37 -14.89
CA MET A 229 0.04 9.80 -14.68
C MET A 229 1.51 10.12 -14.93
N TRP A 230 2.45 9.33 -14.38
CA TRP A 230 3.87 9.51 -14.67
C TRP A 230 4.22 9.29 -16.14
N ARG A 231 3.59 8.33 -16.82
CA ARG A 231 3.75 8.17 -18.26
C ARG A 231 3.29 9.40 -19.04
N ALA A 232 2.18 10.02 -18.65
CA ALA A 232 1.71 11.25 -19.29
C ALA A 232 2.69 12.41 -19.07
N VAL A 233 3.24 12.56 -17.86
CA VAL A 233 4.26 13.57 -17.55
C VAL A 233 5.53 13.33 -18.38
N PHE A 234 5.99 12.08 -18.45
CA PHE A 234 7.17 11.72 -19.23
C PHE A 234 6.99 11.97 -20.73
N ILE A 235 5.81 11.65 -21.29
CA ILE A 235 5.52 11.95 -22.70
C ILE A 235 5.49 13.46 -22.97
N HIS A 236 5.04 14.24 -21.97
CA HIS A 236 4.99 15.69 -22.10
C HIS A 236 6.38 16.34 -22.07
N ASP A 237 7.25 15.89 -21.16
CA ASP A 237 8.61 16.41 -21.03
C ASP A 237 9.58 15.31 -20.57
N LYS A 238 10.27 14.70 -21.54
CA LYS A 238 11.21 13.60 -21.29
C LYS A 238 12.51 14.10 -20.66
N GLU A 239 13.03 15.22 -21.14
CA GLU A 239 14.29 15.81 -20.68
C GLU A 239 14.19 16.26 -19.23
N PHE A 240 13.05 16.84 -18.84
CA PHE A 240 12.81 17.20 -17.44
C PHE A 240 12.86 15.98 -16.51
N ILE A 241 12.20 14.88 -16.87
CA ILE A 241 12.20 13.65 -16.06
C ILE A 241 13.60 13.03 -16.01
N LEU A 242 14.33 13.03 -17.13
CA LEU A 242 15.72 12.59 -17.18
C LEU A 242 16.60 13.42 -16.26
N GLY A 243 16.55 14.74 -16.37
CA GLY A 243 17.31 15.66 -15.53
C GLY A 243 16.99 15.46 -14.05
N LEU A 244 15.71 15.35 -13.69
CA LEU A 244 15.26 15.12 -12.32
C LEU A 244 15.85 13.83 -11.72
N ILE A 245 15.79 12.72 -12.45
CA ILE A 245 16.30 11.43 -11.98
C ILE A 245 17.84 11.45 -11.93
N ASN A 246 18.49 12.04 -12.92
CA ASN A 246 19.95 12.18 -12.94
C ASN A 246 20.48 13.05 -11.79
N ILE A 247 19.73 14.06 -11.35
CA ILE A 247 20.07 14.81 -10.11
C ILE A 247 20.06 13.89 -8.90
N CYS A 248 19.03 13.03 -8.76
CA CYS A 248 18.96 12.06 -7.67
C CYS A 248 20.17 11.11 -7.67
N PHE A 249 20.55 10.61 -8.86
CA PHE A 249 21.68 9.70 -9.02
C PHE A 249 23.02 10.39 -8.74
N LYS A 250 23.25 11.58 -9.31
CA LYS A 250 24.48 12.37 -9.12
C LYS A 250 24.72 12.76 -7.66
N LEU A 251 23.65 13.02 -6.91
CA LEU A 251 23.71 13.32 -5.48
C LEU A 251 23.70 12.06 -4.60
N ASN A 252 23.61 10.88 -5.21
CA ASN A 252 23.44 9.58 -4.57
C ASN A 252 22.30 9.56 -3.56
N TYR A 253 21.23 10.32 -3.83
CA TYR A 253 20.18 10.65 -2.88
C TYR A 253 18.84 10.11 -3.35
N PHE A 254 18.20 9.31 -2.50
CA PHE A 254 16.82 8.92 -2.71
C PHE A 254 15.88 9.91 -2.00
N PRO A 255 14.97 10.60 -2.70
CA PRO A 255 14.17 11.68 -2.13
C PRO A 255 13.29 11.29 -0.94
N GLU A 256 13.28 12.09 0.12
CA GLU A 256 12.52 11.83 1.36
C GLU A 256 11.03 11.60 1.13
N HIS A 257 10.41 12.42 0.29
CA HIS A 257 8.99 12.31 -0.03
C HIS A 257 8.62 11.02 -0.78
N LEU A 258 9.60 10.35 -1.38
CA LEU A 258 9.41 9.07 -2.07
C LEU A 258 9.63 7.85 -1.17
N ARG A 259 10.08 8.05 0.08
CA ARG A 259 10.41 6.97 1.04
C ARG A 259 9.22 6.49 1.87
N ASN A 260 8.20 7.34 2.01
CA ASN A 260 7.08 7.08 2.91
C ASN A 260 6.04 6.19 2.25
N ALA A 261 5.60 5.15 2.95
CA ALA A 261 4.69 4.15 2.40
C ALA A 261 3.29 4.23 2.99
N LYS A 262 2.28 4.00 2.15
CA LYS A 262 0.92 3.69 2.62
C LYS A 262 0.81 2.19 2.92
N VAL A 263 0.44 1.79 4.13
CA VAL A 263 0.28 0.36 4.48
C VAL A 263 -1.17 -0.11 4.36
N PHE A 264 -1.31 -1.34 3.89
CA PHE A 264 -2.55 -2.12 3.94
C PHE A 264 -2.27 -3.47 4.61
N PHE A 265 -3.20 -3.94 5.44
CA PHE A 265 -3.09 -5.25 6.07
C PHE A 265 -3.93 -6.27 5.31
N LEU A 266 -3.27 -7.26 4.70
CA LEU A 266 -3.93 -8.35 3.98
C LEU A 266 -4.00 -9.58 4.88
N LEU A 267 -5.20 -10.10 5.12
CA LEU A 267 -5.38 -11.36 5.81
C LEU A 267 -4.85 -12.51 4.94
N LYS A 268 -4.05 -13.39 5.55
CA LYS A 268 -3.57 -14.61 4.91
C LYS A 268 -4.74 -15.57 4.71
N ASP A 269 -4.84 -16.18 3.53
CA ASP A 269 -5.92 -17.13 3.22
C ASP A 269 -5.99 -18.26 4.26
N GLY A 270 -7.20 -18.50 4.77
CA GLY A 270 -7.48 -19.55 5.75
C GLY A 270 -6.90 -19.35 7.15
N LYS A 271 -6.36 -18.16 7.47
CA LYS A 271 -5.84 -17.84 8.81
C LYS A 271 -6.86 -17.09 9.67
N ASP A 272 -6.73 -17.27 10.99
CA ASP A 272 -7.60 -16.62 11.97
C ASP A 272 -7.41 -15.09 11.94
N SER A 273 -8.47 -14.37 11.62
CA SER A 273 -8.49 -12.90 11.57
C SER A 273 -8.24 -12.23 12.92
N GLY A 274 -8.38 -12.95 14.05
CA GLY A 274 -8.13 -12.43 15.39
C GLY A 274 -6.65 -12.22 15.71
N LEU A 275 -5.74 -12.88 14.99
CA LEU A 275 -4.30 -12.86 15.27
C LEU A 275 -3.55 -11.86 14.37
N CYS A 276 -2.65 -11.08 14.94
CA CYS A 276 -1.80 -10.15 14.18
C CYS A 276 -0.94 -10.87 13.12
N THR A 277 -0.36 -12.02 13.48
CA THR A 277 0.49 -12.83 12.59
C THR A 277 -0.24 -13.42 11.39
N SER A 278 -1.58 -13.40 11.39
CA SER A 278 -2.41 -13.77 10.25
C SER A 278 -2.47 -12.70 9.17
N TYR A 279 -1.99 -11.49 9.43
CA TYR A 279 -1.94 -10.43 8.43
C TYR A 279 -0.56 -10.33 7.78
N ARG A 280 -0.51 -9.73 6.60
CA ARG A 280 0.70 -9.27 5.91
C ARG A 280 0.59 -7.77 5.66
N PRO A 281 1.54 -6.95 6.13
CA PRO A 281 1.59 -5.55 5.74
C PRO A 281 2.04 -5.44 4.29
N VAL A 282 1.33 -4.64 3.50
CA VAL A 282 1.71 -4.28 2.13
C VAL A 282 1.93 -2.78 2.08
N CYS A 283 3.20 -2.40 1.90
CA CYS A 283 3.64 -1.01 1.84
C CYS A 283 3.64 -0.49 0.40
N LEU A 284 2.79 0.48 0.10
CA LEU A 284 2.72 1.17 -1.19
C LEU A 284 3.52 2.47 -1.14
N LEU A 285 4.72 2.43 -1.73
CA LEU A 285 5.53 3.62 -1.99
C LEU A 285 4.98 4.45 -3.17
N PRO A 286 5.28 5.77 -3.20
CA PRO A 286 5.09 6.64 -4.35
C PRO A 286 5.62 6.02 -5.63
N THR A 287 4.86 6.16 -6.72
CA THR A 287 5.17 5.47 -7.97
C THR A 287 6.41 6.03 -8.67
N LEU A 288 6.74 7.32 -8.47
CA LEU A 288 8.02 7.88 -8.92
C LEU A 288 9.21 7.23 -8.20
N GLY A 289 9.09 7.00 -6.89
CA GLY A 289 10.09 6.28 -6.10
C GLY A 289 10.37 4.90 -6.70
N LYS A 290 9.32 4.17 -7.07
CA LYS A 290 9.44 2.85 -7.73
C LYS A 290 10.08 2.91 -9.11
N ILE A 291 9.93 4.01 -9.86
CA ILE A 291 10.63 4.20 -11.15
C ILE A 291 12.12 4.38 -10.88
N ILE A 292 12.46 5.25 -9.93
CA ILE A 292 13.84 5.50 -9.50
C ILE A 292 14.50 4.23 -8.95
N GLU A 293 13.80 3.45 -8.12
CA GLU A 293 14.26 2.15 -7.58
C GLU A 293 14.57 1.14 -8.68
N ARG A 294 13.76 1.10 -9.75
CA ARG A 294 14.02 0.20 -10.89
C ARG A 294 15.27 0.60 -11.66
N LEU A 295 15.47 1.89 -11.89
CA LEU A 295 16.70 2.40 -12.53
C LEU A 295 17.92 2.11 -11.66
N PHE A 296 17.79 2.28 -10.35
CA PHE A 296 18.84 1.92 -9.38
C PHE A 296 19.15 0.42 -9.43
N LEU A 297 18.12 -0.43 -9.46
CA LEU A 297 18.26 -1.88 -9.51
C LEU A 297 18.98 -2.35 -10.79
N LEU A 298 18.72 -1.71 -11.94
CA LEU A 298 19.42 -2.01 -13.18
C LEU A 298 20.94 -1.77 -13.05
N GLN A 299 21.33 -0.61 -12.52
CA GLN A 299 22.74 -0.30 -12.28
C GLN A 299 23.37 -1.23 -11.23
N LEU A 300 22.61 -1.57 -10.19
CA LEU A 300 23.07 -2.48 -9.14
C LEU A 300 23.29 -3.89 -9.67
N ASN A 301 22.33 -4.46 -10.41
CA ASN A 301 22.45 -5.79 -10.98
C ASN A 301 23.63 -5.86 -11.96
N LYS A 302 23.78 -4.86 -12.83
CA LYS A 302 24.94 -4.76 -13.73
C LYS A 302 26.26 -4.79 -12.95
N TRP A 303 26.37 -4.04 -11.85
CA TRP A 303 27.57 -4.05 -11.03
C TRP A 303 27.78 -5.40 -10.32
N LEU A 304 26.71 -6.01 -9.77
CA LEU A 304 26.78 -7.32 -9.11
C LEU A 304 27.26 -8.43 -10.06
N ASP A 305 26.76 -8.43 -11.29
CA ASP A 305 27.10 -9.43 -12.30
C ASP A 305 28.55 -9.24 -12.80
N LEU A 306 28.97 -8.00 -13.08
CA LEU A 306 30.35 -7.71 -13.50
C LEU A 306 31.39 -8.09 -12.45
N ASN A 307 31.02 -8.05 -11.16
CA ASN A 307 31.93 -8.35 -10.05
C ASN A 307 31.71 -9.76 -9.47
N ASN A 308 30.85 -10.59 -10.08
CA ASN A 308 30.55 -11.96 -9.63
C ASN A 308 30.20 -12.07 -8.13
N ILE A 309 29.46 -11.10 -7.60
CA ILE A 309 29.16 -11.03 -6.16
C ILE A 309 28.15 -12.11 -5.73
N ILE A 310 27.18 -12.42 -6.59
CA ILE A 310 26.08 -13.33 -6.26
C ILE A 310 26.41 -14.76 -6.69
N HIS A 311 26.32 -15.70 -5.74
CA HIS A 311 26.58 -17.12 -5.98
C HIS A 311 25.68 -17.71 -7.10
N HIS A 312 26.21 -18.64 -7.89
CA HIS A 312 25.51 -19.23 -9.05
C HIS A 312 24.24 -20.02 -8.67
N ASN A 313 24.20 -20.59 -7.46
CA ASN A 313 23.05 -21.28 -6.87
C ASN A 313 22.00 -20.34 -6.23
N GLN A 314 22.14 -19.02 -6.36
CA GLN A 314 21.08 -18.09 -5.96
C GLN A 314 20.06 -17.98 -7.10
N TYR A 315 18.88 -18.58 -6.92
CA TYR A 315 17.80 -18.54 -7.92
C TYR A 315 16.78 -17.41 -7.67
N GLY A 316 16.52 -17.10 -6.40
CA GLY A 316 15.53 -16.11 -6.01
C GLY A 316 15.96 -14.70 -6.40
N PHE A 317 15.00 -13.92 -6.94
CA PHE A 317 15.17 -12.50 -7.29
C PHE A 317 16.29 -12.19 -8.30
N ARG A 318 16.68 -13.17 -9.14
CA ARG A 318 17.65 -12.96 -10.22
C ARG A 318 16.99 -12.99 -11.59
N GLU A 319 17.47 -12.13 -12.48
CA GLU A 319 17.10 -12.18 -13.89
C GLU A 319 17.58 -13.50 -14.52
N GLY A 320 16.76 -14.11 -15.36
CA GLY A 320 17.07 -15.40 -16.02
C GLY A 320 17.07 -16.62 -15.10
N LYS A 321 16.71 -16.49 -13.81
CA LYS A 321 16.57 -17.61 -12.87
C LYS A 321 15.10 -17.77 -12.43
N SER A 322 14.70 -19.00 -12.12
CA SER A 322 13.34 -19.32 -11.67
C SER A 322 13.34 -20.43 -10.61
N CYS A 323 12.20 -20.61 -9.94
CA CYS A 323 11.99 -21.74 -9.04
C CYS A 323 12.06 -23.08 -9.78
N ASP A 324 11.60 -23.12 -11.03
CA ASP A 324 11.63 -24.33 -11.85
C ASP A 324 13.07 -24.78 -12.13
N LEU A 325 13.97 -23.83 -12.44
CA LEU A 325 15.39 -24.12 -12.60
C LEU A 325 16.03 -24.60 -11.29
N ALA A 326 15.70 -23.98 -10.16
CA ALA A 326 16.20 -24.40 -8.86
C ALA A 326 15.81 -25.85 -8.52
N ILE A 327 14.56 -26.21 -8.79
CA ILE A 327 14.03 -27.57 -8.57
C ILE A 327 14.66 -28.56 -9.55
N HIS A 328 14.82 -28.16 -10.81
CA HIS A 328 15.46 -28.99 -11.84
C HIS A 328 16.88 -29.40 -11.42
N ASP A 329 17.73 -28.43 -11.07
CA ASP A 329 19.12 -28.66 -10.67
C ASP A 329 19.21 -29.53 -9.40
N LEU A 330 18.28 -29.33 -8.45
CA LEU A 330 18.18 -30.17 -7.25
C LEU A 330 17.84 -31.62 -7.61
N ILE A 331 16.84 -31.85 -8.46
CA ILE A 331 16.43 -33.19 -8.90
C ILE A 331 17.53 -33.87 -9.69
N GLU A 332 18.22 -33.14 -10.57
CA GLU A 332 19.35 -33.67 -11.34
C GLU A 332 20.49 -34.10 -10.41
N THR A 333 20.85 -33.25 -9.44
CA THR A 333 21.86 -33.57 -8.42
C THR A 333 21.49 -34.86 -7.67
N ILE A 334 20.23 -34.98 -7.26
CA ILE A 334 19.73 -36.19 -6.57
C ILE A 334 19.86 -37.42 -7.48
N LYS A 335 19.41 -37.33 -8.74
CA LYS A 335 19.47 -38.46 -9.68
C LYS A 335 20.89 -38.95 -9.95
N ILE A 336 21.85 -38.04 -10.09
CA ILE A 336 23.24 -38.37 -10.37
C ILE A 336 23.90 -39.06 -9.18
N ARG A 337 23.62 -38.60 -7.95
CA ARG A 337 24.30 -39.09 -6.73
C ARG A 337 23.62 -40.27 -6.05
N MET A 338 22.31 -40.44 -6.23
CA MET A 338 21.51 -41.49 -5.58
C MET A 338 22.06 -42.92 -5.76
N PRO A 339 22.65 -43.33 -6.91
CA PRO A 339 23.17 -44.68 -7.07
C PRO A 339 24.38 -45.01 -6.19
N SER A 340 25.16 -44.00 -5.77
CA SER A 340 26.45 -44.18 -5.08
C SER A 340 26.50 -43.56 -3.68
N GLU A 341 25.54 -42.71 -3.33
CA GLU A 341 25.55 -41.91 -2.10
C GLU A 341 24.18 -41.98 -1.39
N HIS A 342 24.19 -41.94 -0.06
CA HIS A 342 22.99 -41.63 0.72
C HIS A 342 22.77 -40.12 0.73
N LEU A 343 21.55 -39.69 0.39
CA LEU A 343 21.21 -38.28 0.24
C LEU A 343 20.25 -37.82 1.33
N ALA A 344 20.49 -36.63 1.88
CA ALA A 344 19.60 -35.94 2.80
C ALA A 344 19.42 -34.48 2.36
N LEU A 345 18.18 -33.98 2.37
CA LEU A 345 17.86 -32.59 2.08
C LEU A 345 17.63 -31.83 3.39
N VAL A 346 18.42 -30.78 3.61
CA VAL A 346 18.22 -29.84 4.72
C VAL A 346 17.59 -28.57 4.17
N SER A 347 16.42 -28.21 4.67
CA SER A 347 15.73 -26.97 4.31
C SER A 347 15.74 -25.98 5.48
N LEU A 348 16.02 -24.71 5.16
CA LEU A 348 16.11 -23.60 6.11
C LEU A 348 15.17 -22.49 5.65
N ASP A 349 14.36 -21.98 6.57
CA ASP A 349 13.48 -20.83 6.32
C ASP A 349 13.75 -19.73 7.35
N ILE A 350 13.92 -18.49 6.88
CA ILE A 350 14.19 -17.34 7.73
C ILE A 350 12.87 -16.64 8.02
N LYS A 351 12.45 -16.68 9.29
CA LYS A 351 11.24 -15.99 9.74
C LYS A 351 11.36 -14.48 9.54
N SER A 352 10.43 -13.90 8.79
CA SER A 352 10.31 -12.44 8.59
C SER A 352 11.63 -11.77 8.14
N ALA A 353 12.30 -12.37 7.15
CA ALA A 353 13.63 -11.94 6.71
C ALA A 353 13.75 -10.44 6.34
N PHE A 354 12.72 -9.85 5.73
CA PHE A 354 12.73 -8.42 5.40
C PHE A 354 12.49 -7.55 6.65
N ASP A 355 11.47 -7.88 7.45
CA ASP A 355 11.08 -7.09 8.64
C ASP A 355 12.17 -7.09 9.74
N THR A 356 13.06 -8.09 9.74
CA THR A 356 14.10 -8.29 10.76
C THR A 356 15.51 -7.89 10.30
N MET A 357 15.65 -7.31 9.12
CA MET A 357 16.96 -6.94 8.57
C MET A 357 17.63 -5.84 9.39
N ASN A 358 18.78 -6.15 9.99
CA ASN A 358 19.59 -5.19 10.72
C ASN A 358 20.42 -4.33 9.77
N TRP A 359 20.18 -3.01 9.77
CA TRP A 359 20.84 -2.09 8.86
C TRP A 359 22.35 -1.94 9.11
N GLN A 360 22.82 -2.01 10.36
CA GLN A 360 24.26 -1.97 10.65
C GLN A 360 24.98 -3.19 10.05
N VAL A 361 24.39 -4.39 10.19
CA VAL A 361 24.92 -5.61 9.58
C VAL A 361 24.92 -5.48 8.07
N LEU A 362 23.82 -5.02 7.47
CA LEU A 362 23.73 -4.76 6.03
C LEU A 362 24.88 -3.86 5.55
N PHE A 363 25.12 -2.72 6.20
CA PHE A 363 26.16 -1.79 5.76
C PHE A 363 27.58 -2.33 5.99
N LYS A 364 27.82 -3.11 7.05
CA LYS A 364 29.08 -3.84 7.23
C LYS A 364 29.30 -4.84 6.09
N THR A 365 28.26 -5.58 5.70
CA THR A 365 28.30 -6.52 4.57
C THR A 365 28.54 -5.81 3.24
N LEU A 366 27.83 -4.70 2.96
CA LEU A 366 28.08 -3.91 1.74
C LEU A 366 29.53 -3.40 1.68
N LYS A 367 30.10 -3.01 2.83
CA LYS A 367 31.51 -2.61 2.92
C LYS A 367 32.47 -3.79 2.67
N SER A 368 32.20 -4.97 3.23
CA SER A 368 33.07 -6.15 3.04
C SER A 368 33.10 -6.65 1.61
N TYR A 369 31.97 -6.53 0.88
CA TYR A 369 31.89 -6.85 -0.54
C TYR A 369 32.39 -5.72 -1.46
N GLY A 370 32.90 -4.61 -0.90
CA GLY A 370 33.49 -3.54 -1.71
C GLY A 370 32.49 -2.70 -2.51
N PHE A 371 31.24 -2.59 -2.06
CA PHE A 371 30.23 -1.80 -2.79
C PHE A 371 30.66 -0.34 -2.96
N PRO A 372 30.53 0.24 -4.17
CA PRO A 372 30.71 1.65 -4.43
C PRO A 372 29.88 2.54 -3.50
N ALA A 373 30.40 3.74 -3.23
CA ALA A 373 29.71 4.72 -2.37
C ALA A 373 28.34 5.13 -2.93
N PHE A 374 28.16 5.14 -4.27
CA PHE A 374 26.87 5.34 -4.92
C PHE A 374 25.78 4.40 -4.37
N PHE A 375 25.97 3.08 -4.46
CA PHE A 375 24.97 2.11 -4.03
C PHE A 375 24.68 2.21 -2.53
N LYS A 376 25.72 2.33 -1.71
CA LYS A 376 25.58 2.45 -0.25
C LYS A 376 24.82 3.71 0.16
N ASN A 377 25.13 4.86 -0.42
CA ASN A 377 24.45 6.12 -0.14
C ASN A 377 22.98 6.07 -0.55
N PHE A 378 22.69 5.51 -1.72
CA PHE A 378 21.32 5.43 -2.21
C PHE A 378 20.45 4.55 -1.30
N ILE A 379 20.97 3.38 -0.89
CA ILE A 379 20.33 2.49 0.09
C ILE A 379 20.20 3.21 1.44
N TYR A 380 21.22 3.94 1.87
CA TYR A 380 21.20 4.69 3.14
C TYR A 380 20.05 5.70 3.15
N PHE A 381 19.97 6.55 2.13
CA PHE A 381 18.91 7.54 2.04
C PHE A 381 17.55 6.89 1.86
N TYR A 382 17.45 5.81 1.08
CA TYR A 382 16.21 5.05 0.94
C TYR A 382 15.66 4.59 2.30
N LEU A 383 16.52 4.07 3.18
CA LEU A 383 16.15 3.59 4.51
C LEU A 383 15.95 4.71 5.55
N LYS A 384 16.66 5.83 5.41
CA LYS A 384 16.69 6.91 6.39
C LYS A 384 15.34 7.61 6.55
N ASN A 385 14.91 7.75 7.82
CA ASN A 385 13.72 8.47 8.24
C ASN A 385 12.43 8.00 7.56
N ARG A 386 12.34 6.72 7.19
CA ARG A 386 11.14 6.14 6.61
C ARG A 386 9.99 6.17 7.61
N ARG A 387 8.80 6.51 7.11
CA ARG A 387 7.54 6.41 7.86
C ARG A 387 6.53 5.60 7.08
N VAL A 388 5.72 4.86 7.82
CA VAL A 388 4.60 4.08 7.29
C VAL A 388 3.30 4.68 7.80
N PHE A 389 2.34 4.82 6.90
CA PHE A 389 1.06 5.47 7.17
C PHE A 389 -0.10 4.52 6.84
N TYR A 390 -0.94 4.25 7.83
CA TYR A 390 -2.27 3.70 7.60
C TYR A 390 -3.25 4.87 7.42
N THR A 391 -3.94 4.93 6.28
CA THR A 391 -4.92 5.98 5.97
C THR A 391 -6.21 5.42 5.42
N ASN A 392 -7.33 5.77 6.05
CA ASN A 392 -8.69 5.58 5.54
C ASN A 392 -9.47 6.92 5.56
N ASP A 393 -10.78 6.91 5.30
CA ASP A 393 -11.58 8.15 5.21
C ASP A 393 -11.72 8.92 6.53
N VAL A 394 -11.39 8.30 7.67
CA VAL A 394 -11.66 8.83 9.03
C VAL A 394 -10.40 8.85 9.91
N LEU A 395 -9.42 7.98 9.63
CA LEU A 395 -8.27 7.69 10.48
C LEU A 395 -6.97 7.76 9.69
N GLU A 396 -5.98 8.44 10.27
CA GLU A 396 -4.59 8.45 9.83
C GLU A 396 -3.68 8.12 11.02
N ILE A 397 -2.93 7.02 10.91
CA ILE A 397 -1.96 6.59 11.91
C ILE A 397 -0.62 6.42 11.22
N SER A 398 0.46 6.88 11.85
CA SER A 398 1.81 6.68 11.34
C SER A 398 2.77 6.11 12.38
N ARG A 399 3.77 5.36 11.89
CA ARG A 399 4.91 4.86 12.68
C ARG A 399 6.20 5.08 11.92
N PRO A 400 7.32 5.40 12.61
CA PRO A 400 8.64 5.29 12.02
C PRO A 400 8.92 3.82 11.63
N CYS A 401 9.73 3.63 10.60
CA CYS A 401 10.22 2.32 10.17
C CYS A 401 11.73 2.32 10.34
N SER A 402 12.22 1.66 11.39
CA SER A 402 13.65 1.52 11.72
C SER A 402 14.23 0.15 11.38
N LYS A 403 13.37 -0.78 10.96
CA LYS A 403 13.70 -2.15 10.54
C LYS A 403 12.85 -2.46 9.32
N GLY A 404 13.43 -3.23 8.38
CA GLY A 404 12.74 -3.65 7.15
C GLY A 404 12.14 -2.50 6.35
#